data_AF-A0A9W9XK64-F1
#
_entry.id   AF-A0A9W9XK64-F1
#
_cell.length_a   1.000
_cell.length_b   1.000
_cell.length_c   1.000
_cell.angle_alpha   90.00
_cell.angle_beta   90.00
_cell.angle_gamma   90.00
#
_symmetry.space_group_name_H-M   'P 1'
#
loop_
_entity.id
_entity.type
_entity.pdbx_description
1 polymer ?
#
loop_
_entity_poly.entity_id
_entity_poly.type
_entity_poly.pdbx_seq_one_letter_code
_entity_poly.pdbx_strand_id
1 'polypeptide(L)'
;MSAPEPVTDFQTQRTAFLSWFEQQSRLIRHQPNPDTIAEVKVNLRDHGSEHLNGLMRAAIVMASEASDHICVTGKPPGFYDVEVPKMCKALQLRLPQLAARLRINPKCDMCVHFIIENILVEPGF
;
A
#
# COMPACT_ATOMS: atom_id res chain seq x y z
N MET A 1 10.55 -0.75 -27.50
CA MET A 1 9.94 -0.03 -26.37
C MET A 1 10.97 -0.04 -25.27
N SER A 2 11.57 1.10 -24.95
CA SER A 2 12.49 1.18 -23.81
C SER A 2 11.68 0.89 -22.55
N ALA A 3 12.13 -0.04 -21.72
CA ALA A 3 11.50 -0.30 -20.43
C ALA A 3 11.41 1.02 -19.64
N PRO A 4 10.33 1.28 -18.89
CA PRO A 4 10.31 2.41 -17.98
C PRO A 4 11.54 2.33 -17.06
N GLU A 5 12.24 3.44 -16.88
CA GLU A 5 13.38 3.48 -15.95
C GLU A 5 12.90 2.98 -14.58
N PRO A 6 13.67 2.13 -13.86
CA PRO A 6 13.27 1.51 -12.60
C PRO A 6 12.65 2.45 -11.56
N VAL A 7 13.09 3.71 -11.55
CA VAL A 7 12.55 4.79 -10.72
C VAL A 7 11.10 5.13 -11.08
N THR A 8 10.79 5.22 -12.37
CA THR A 8 9.44 5.50 -12.88
C THR A 8 8.48 4.36 -12.56
N ASP A 9 8.95 3.11 -12.66
CA ASP A 9 8.14 1.95 -12.29
C ASP A 9 7.81 1.95 -10.80
N PHE A 10 8.80 2.16 -9.92
CA PHE A 10 8.56 2.29 -8.48
C PHE A 10 7.58 3.42 -8.14
N GLN A 11 7.75 4.61 -8.74
CA GLN A 11 6.83 5.73 -8.51
C GLN A 11 5.41 5.42 -8.99
N THR A 12 5.27 4.69 -10.09
CA THR A 12 3.99 4.24 -10.64
C THR A 12 3.33 3.25 -9.71
N GLN A 13 4.04 2.22 -9.25
CA GLN A 13 3.52 1.22 -8.30
C GLN A 13 3.10 1.87 -6.97
N ARG A 14 3.93 2.80 -6.47
CA ARG A 14 3.63 3.56 -5.25
C ARG A 14 2.35 4.36 -5.40
N THR A 15 2.23 5.12 -6.49
CA THR A 15 1.05 5.94 -6.75
C THR A 15 -0.20 5.07 -6.90
N ALA A 16 -0.11 3.97 -7.66
CA ALA A 16 -1.22 3.04 -7.83
C ALA A 16 -1.67 2.43 -6.49
N PHE A 17 -0.73 2.00 -5.65
CA PHE A 17 -1.04 1.49 -4.31
C PHE A 17 -1.72 2.53 -3.43
N LEU A 18 -1.17 3.75 -3.33
CA LEU A 18 -1.73 4.82 -2.49
C LEU A 18 -3.12 5.23 -2.97
N SER A 19 -3.33 5.41 -4.28
CA SER A 19 -4.64 5.74 -4.84
C SER A 19 -5.66 4.63 -4.62
N TRP A 20 -5.27 3.36 -4.80
CA TRP A 20 -6.13 2.22 -4.49
C TRP A 20 -6.52 2.18 -3.01
N PHE A 21 -5.56 2.43 -2.11
CA PHE A 21 -5.78 2.36 -0.67
C PHE A 21 -6.66 3.52 -0.16
N GLU A 22 -6.49 4.72 -0.74
CA GLU A 22 -7.38 5.86 -0.54
C GLU A 22 -8.82 5.55 -0.99
N GLN A 23 -9.01 4.87 -2.13
CA GLN A 23 -10.34 4.46 -2.57
C GLN A 23 -11.01 3.53 -1.56
N GLN A 24 -10.29 2.54 -1.01
CA GLN A 24 -10.84 1.67 0.04
C GLN A 24 -11.26 2.46 1.27
N SER A 25 -10.44 3.42 1.69
CA SER A 25 -10.75 4.33 2.80
C SER A 25 -12.03 5.14 2.56
N ARG A 26 -12.15 5.73 1.36
CA ARG A 26 -13.31 6.53 0.95
C ARG A 26 -14.59 5.68 0.92
N LEU A 27 -14.52 4.44 0.44
CA LEU A 27 -15.65 3.51 0.44
C LEU A 27 -16.14 3.23 1.86
N ILE A 28 -15.23 2.93 2.79
CA ILE A 28 -15.58 2.72 4.21
C ILE A 28 -16.25 3.96 4.81
N ARG A 29 -15.70 5.16 4.55
CA ARG A 29 -16.19 6.41 5.16
C ARG A 29 -17.50 6.91 4.57
N HIS A 30 -17.60 6.95 3.25
CA HIS A 30 -18.67 7.65 2.55
C HIS A 30 -19.79 6.75 2.05
N GLN A 31 -19.54 5.43 1.96
CA GLN A 31 -20.52 4.46 1.48
C GLN A 31 -20.55 3.20 2.37
N PRO A 32 -20.81 3.30 3.70
CA PRO A 32 -20.75 2.16 4.63
C PRO A 32 -21.97 1.23 4.53
N ASN A 33 -22.42 0.90 3.32
CA ASN A 33 -23.48 -0.07 3.09
C ASN A 33 -22.91 -1.51 3.12
N PRO A 34 -23.73 -2.55 3.32
CA PRO A 34 -23.26 -3.92 3.47
C PRO A 34 -22.44 -4.44 2.29
N ASP A 35 -22.84 -4.12 1.06
CA ASP A 35 -22.21 -4.63 -0.16
C ASP A 35 -20.85 -3.99 -0.38
N THR A 36 -20.76 -2.67 -0.22
CA THR A 36 -19.50 -1.93 -0.28
C THR A 36 -18.51 -2.42 0.77
N ILE A 37 -18.96 -2.67 2.00
CA ILE A 37 -18.04 -3.18 3.02
C ILE A 37 -17.61 -4.63 2.72
N ALA A 38 -18.50 -5.46 2.17
CA ALA A 38 -18.13 -6.80 1.72
C ALA A 38 -17.07 -6.75 0.61
N GLU A 39 -17.20 -5.83 -0.33
CA GLU A 39 -16.21 -5.57 -1.38
C GLU A 39 -14.87 -5.13 -0.78
N VAL A 40 -14.87 -4.13 0.10
CA VAL A 40 -13.63 -3.64 0.74
C VAL A 40 -12.94 -4.75 1.54
N LYS A 41 -13.69 -5.65 2.18
CA LYS A 41 -13.10 -6.82 2.85
C LYS A 41 -12.31 -7.70 1.89
N VAL A 42 -12.89 -8.00 0.73
CA VAL A 42 -12.23 -8.80 -0.31
C VAL A 42 -11.01 -8.05 -0.85
N ASN A 43 -11.16 -6.77 -1.17
CA ASN A 43 -10.08 -5.94 -1.69
C ASN A 43 -8.88 -5.90 -0.71
N LEU A 44 -9.12 -5.63 0.57
CA LEU A 44 -8.06 -5.57 1.58
C LEU A 44 -7.38 -6.94 1.79
N ARG A 45 -8.13 -8.05 1.70
CA ARG A 45 -7.58 -9.40 1.89
C ARG A 45 -6.79 -9.88 0.68
N ASP A 46 -7.34 -9.70 -0.51
CA ASP A 46 -6.86 -10.37 -1.73
C ASP A 46 -6.04 -9.41 -2.60
N HIS A 47 -6.60 -8.26 -2.96
CA HIS A 47 -5.96 -7.29 -3.87
C HIS A 47 -4.84 -6.48 -3.20
N GLY A 48 -4.93 -6.23 -1.89
CA GLY A 48 -3.90 -5.50 -1.16
C GLY A 48 -2.54 -6.18 -1.23
N SER A 49 -2.50 -7.50 -1.22
CA SER A 49 -1.26 -8.27 -1.33
C SER A 49 -0.59 -8.11 -2.70
N GLU A 50 -1.39 -8.01 -3.77
CA GLU A 50 -0.90 -7.85 -5.14
C GLU A 50 -0.22 -6.50 -5.33
N HIS A 51 -0.87 -5.41 -4.91
CA HIS A 51 -0.28 -4.07 -4.96
C HIS A 51 1.01 -3.98 -4.15
N LEU A 52 1.02 -4.54 -2.93
CA LEU A 52 2.21 -4.55 -2.06
C LEU A 52 3.35 -5.38 -2.65
N ASN A 53 3.04 -6.48 -3.34
CA ASN A 53 4.04 -7.28 -4.05
C ASN A 53 4.64 -6.54 -5.24
N GLY A 54 3.83 -5.80 -6.01
CA GLY A 54 4.29 -4.96 -7.12
C GLY A 54 5.24 -3.87 -6.62
N LEU A 55 4.82 -3.14 -5.59
CA LEU A 55 5.63 -2.09 -4.96
C LEU A 55 6.95 -2.62 -4.39
N MET A 56 6.92 -3.75 -3.68
CA MET A 56 8.12 -4.39 -3.13
C MET A 56 9.11 -4.78 -4.23
N ARG A 57 8.64 -5.37 -5.33
CA ARG A 57 9.52 -5.75 -6.46
C ARG A 57 10.13 -4.52 -7.11
N ALA A 58 9.33 -3.50 -7.41
CA ALA A 58 9.80 -2.27 -8.03
C ALA A 58 10.84 -1.55 -7.14
N ALA A 59 10.67 -1.58 -5.82
CA ALA A 59 11.63 -1.00 -4.88
C ALA A 59 13.00 -1.71 -4.93
N ILE A 60 12.99 -3.05 -4.92
CA ILE A 60 14.21 -3.87 -5.00
C ILE A 60 14.92 -3.66 -6.35
N VAL A 61 14.15 -3.66 -7.45
CA VAL A 61 14.69 -3.41 -8.80
C VAL A 61 15.29 -2.01 -8.88
N MET A 62 14.60 -0.99 -8.38
CA MET A 62 15.13 0.38 -8.35
C MET A 62 16.42 0.50 -7.53
N ALA A 63 16.49 -0.15 -6.37
CA ALA A 63 17.71 -0.16 -5.54
C ALA A 63 18.90 -0.82 -6.25
N SER A 64 18.64 -1.86 -7.05
CA SER A 64 19.68 -2.62 -7.77
C SER A 64 20.10 -1.97 -9.09
N GLU A 65 19.15 -1.46 -9.87
CA GLU A 65 19.37 -1.02 -11.25
C GLU A 65 19.52 0.50 -11.41
N ALA A 66 19.12 1.26 -10.39
CA ALA A 66 19.20 2.72 -10.36
C ALA A 66 19.89 3.23 -9.08
N SER A 67 20.88 2.49 -8.57
CA SER A 67 21.58 2.77 -7.30
C SER A 67 22.16 4.19 -7.21
N ASP A 68 22.61 4.74 -8.33
CA ASP A 68 23.22 6.07 -8.41
C ASP A 68 22.21 7.19 -8.64
N HIS A 69 20.92 6.87 -8.83
CA HIS A 69 19.88 7.85 -9.09
C HIS A 69 19.58 8.71 -7.85
N ILE A 70 19.28 10.00 -8.04
CA ILE A 70 19.05 10.96 -6.94
C ILE A 70 17.92 10.54 -5.99
N CYS A 71 16.87 9.89 -6.52
CA CYS A 71 15.79 9.34 -5.68
C CYS A 71 16.28 8.21 -4.75
N VAL A 72 17.26 7.43 -5.18
CA VAL A 72 17.83 6.33 -4.38
C VAL A 72 18.84 6.87 -3.38
N THR A 73 19.79 7.69 -3.84
CA THR A 73 20.85 8.27 -3.01
C THR A 73 20.34 9.31 -2.00
N GLY A 74 19.16 9.88 -2.23
CA GLY A 74 18.49 10.77 -1.28
C GLY A 74 17.90 10.07 -0.04
N LYS A 75 18.00 8.74 0.05
CA LYS A 75 17.53 7.95 1.20
C LYS A 75 18.69 7.22 1.88
N PRO A 76 18.53 6.83 3.17
CA PRO A 76 19.51 5.98 3.84
C PRO A 76 19.75 4.66 3.09
N PRO A 77 20.98 4.12 3.10
CA PRO A 77 21.25 2.79 2.57
C PRO A 77 20.29 1.74 3.15
N GLY A 78 19.81 0.81 2.33
CA GLY A 78 18.84 -0.21 2.75
C GLY A 78 17.37 0.24 2.68
N PHE A 79 17.07 1.51 2.40
CA PHE A 79 15.69 2.00 2.43
C PHE A 79 14.79 1.25 1.42
N TYR A 80 15.23 1.13 0.17
CA TYR A 80 14.40 0.57 -0.91
C TYR A 80 14.43 -0.96 -1.00
N ASP A 81 15.55 -1.59 -0.66
CA ASP A 81 15.77 -3.03 -0.73
C ASP A 81 15.53 -3.79 0.59
N VAL A 82 15.47 -3.08 1.73
CA VAL A 82 15.20 -3.67 3.05
C VAL A 82 13.95 -3.09 3.71
N GLU A 83 13.91 -1.77 3.94
CA GLU A 83 12.82 -1.17 4.72
C GLU A 83 11.48 -1.16 3.97
N VAL A 84 11.44 -0.78 2.69
CA VAL A 84 10.22 -0.84 1.88
C VAL A 84 9.64 -2.27 1.81
N PRO A 85 10.42 -3.32 1.50
CA PRO A 85 9.95 -4.70 1.57
C PRO A 85 9.42 -5.12 2.95
N LYS A 86 10.07 -4.69 4.04
CA LYS A 86 9.64 -4.99 5.41
C LYS A 86 8.32 -4.31 5.74
N MET A 87 8.14 -3.05 5.34
CA MET A 87 6.87 -2.32 5.47
C MET A 87 5.76 -2.99 4.66
N CYS A 88 6.04 -3.39 3.42
CA CYS A 88 5.08 -4.09 2.57
C CYS A 88 4.63 -5.42 3.20
N LYS A 89 5.57 -6.23 3.70
CA LYS A 89 5.26 -7.48 4.41
C LYS A 89 4.42 -7.25 5.68
N ALA A 90 4.74 -6.21 6.44
CA ALA A 90 3.95 -5.85 7.61
C ALA A 90 2.50 -5.50 7.21
N LEU A 91 2.31 -4.71 6.16
CA LEU A 91 0.98 -4.39 5.66
C LEU A 91 0.24 -5.63 5.13
N GLN A 92 0.90 -6.52 4.38
CA GLN A 92 0.29 -7.79 3.93
C GLN A 92 -0.30 -8.61 5.08
N LEU A 93 0.33 -8.58 6.26
CA LEU A 93 -0.21 -9.24 7.46
C LEU A 93 -1.35 -8.46 8.12
N ARG A 94 -1.34 -7.12 8.04
CA ARG A 94 -2.32 -6.24 8.69
C ARG A 94 -3.60 -6.06 7.90
N LEU A 95 -3.55 -5.99 6.56
CA LEU A 95 -4.75 -5.74 5.75
C LEU A 95 -5.84 -6.81 5.95
N PRO A 96 -5.55 -8.12 6.01
CA PRO A 96 -6.56 -9.13 6.34
C PRO A 96 -7.14 -8.98 7.74
N GLN A 97 -6.34 -8.53 8.72
CA GLN A 97 -6.80 -8.27 10.09
C GLN A 97 -7.76 -7.08 10.15
N LEU A 98 -7.48 -6.03 9.36
CA LEU A 98 -8.37 -4.88 9.20
C LEU A 98 -9.67 -5.29 8.51
N ALA A 99 -9.57 -6.06 7.42
CA ALA A 99 -10.73 -6.59 6.72
C ALA A 99 -11.65 -7.40 7.65
N ALA A 100 -11.09 -8.29 8.46
CA ALA A 100 -11.86 -9.10 9.41
C ALA A 100 -12.68 -8.25 10.40
N ARG A 101 -12.21 -7.05 10.75
CA ARG A 101 -12.88 -6.14 11.71
C ARG A 101 -14.03 -5.35 11.12
N LEU A 102 -14.09 -5.19 9.81
CA LEU A 102 -15.17 -4.47 9.15
C LEU A 102 -16.52 -5.15 9.42
N ARG A 103 -17.58 -4.37 9.63
CA ARG A 103 -18.97 -4.80 9.93
C ARG A 103 -19.15 -5.67 11.18
N ILE A 104 -18.12 -5.89 12.00
CA ILE A 104 -18.31 -6.48 13.34
C ILE A 104 -19.13 -5.51 14.20
N ASN A 105 -18.79 -4.22 14.14
CA ASN A 105 -19.64 -3.14 14.62
C ASN A 105 -19.35 -1.85 13.81
N PRO A 106 -20.29 -0.89 13.71
CA PRO A 106 -20.07 0.33 12.92
C PRO A 106 -18.91 1.21 13.41
N LYS A 107 -18.51 1.13 14.69
CA LYS A 107 -17.33 1.84 15.21
C LYS A 107 -16.03 1.24 14.68
N CYS A 108 -15.98 -0.08 14.42
CA CYS A 108 -14.83 -0.75 13.83
C CYS A 108 -14.56 -0.24 12.41
N ASP A 109 -15.60 0.06 11.64
CA ASP A 109 -15.45 0.59 10.29
C ASP A 109 -14.73 1.95 10.33
N MET A 110 -15.14 2.84 11.23
CA MET A 110 -14.44 4.11 11.46
C MET A 110 -13.01 3.94 11.97
N CYS A 111 -12.74 2.95 12.84
CA CYS A 111 -11.37 2.65 13.26
C CYS A 111 -10.51 2.13 12.11
N VAL A 112 -11.04 1.27 11.24
CA VAL A 112 -10.31 0.75 10.07
C VAL A 112 -10.03 1.88 9.10
N HIS A 113 -11.02 2.74 8.81
CA HIS A 113 -10.82 3.96 8.03
C HIS A 113 -9.67 4.81 8.60
N PHE A 114 -9.70 5.11 9.91
CA PHE A 114 -8.65 5.90 10.55
C PHE A 114 -7.27 5.25 10.42
N ILE A 115 -7.16 3.93 10.59
CA ILE A 115 -5.88 3.21 10.44
C ILE A 115 -5.38 3.31 8.99
N ILE A 116 -6.26 3.14 8.00
CA ILE A 116 -5.90 3.27 6.58
C ILE A 116 -5.39 4.68 6.27
N GLU A 117 -6.08 5.72 6.74
CA GLU A 117 -5.62 7.12 6.57
C GLU A 117 -4.26 7.37 7.23
N ASN A 118 -3.99 6.77 8.39
CA ASN A 118 -2.69 6.92 9.06
C ASN A 118 -1.54 6.27 8.28
N ILE A 119 -1.80 5.15 7.60
CA ILE A 119 -0.80 4.52 6.72
C ILE A 119 -0.52 5.41 5.50
N LEU A 120 -1.55 6.07 4.93
CA LEU A 120 -1.39 6.98 3.78
C LEU A 120 -0.52 8.20 4.09
N VAL A 121 -0.48 8.64 5.36
CA VAL A 121 0.29 9.82 5.78
C VAL A 121 1.67 9.47 6.35
N GLU A 122 2.02 8.19 6.47
CA GLU A 122 3.28 7.78 7.08
C GLU A 122 4.48 8.19 6.20
N PRO A 123 5.40 9.04 6.71
CA PRO A 123 6.55 9.53 5.94
C PRO A 123 7.57 8.39 5.76
N GLY A 124 7.39 7.63 4.68
CA GLY A 124 8.12 6.39 4.43
C GLY A 124 7.45 5.53 3.37
N PHE A 125 6.12 5.68 3.26
CA PHE A 125 5.34 5.20 2.12
C PHE A 125 5.31 6.18 0.97
#